data_AF-A0A399PI51-F1
#
_entry.id   AF-A0A399PI51-F1
#
_cell.length_a   1.000
_cell.length_b   1.000
_cell.length_c   1.000
_cell.angle_alpha   90.00
_cell.angle_beta   90.00
_cell.angle_gamma   90.00
#
_symmetry.space_group_name_H-M   'P 1'
#
loop_
_entity.id
_entity.type
_entity.pdbx_description
1 polymer ?
#
loop_
_entity_poly.entity_id
_entity_poly.type
_entity_poly.pdbx_seq_one_letter_code
_entity_poly.pdbx_strand_id
1 'polypeptide(L)' 'DGREPWHPEQAIDRAAALDASVRTRVAPGERADLAVVDRDPLAGSTSADDLRAMRVAATLLGGRLTHDTLGG' A
#
# COMPACT_ATOMS: atom_id res chain seq x y z
N ASP A 1 -8.70 6.59 14.18
CA ASP A 1 -8.78 7.24 15.50
C ASP A 1 -8.95 8.76 15.44
N GLY A 2 -9.14 9.38 14.26
CA GLY A 2 -9.48 10.82 14.16
C GLY A 2 -8.50 11.82 14.79
N ARG A 3 -7.37 11.35 15.31
CA ARG A 3 -6.38 12.17 16.01
C ARG A 3 -5.68 13.09 15.02
N GLU A 4 -5.54 14.35 15.45
CA GLU A 4 -4.65 15.32 14.81
C GLU A 4 -3.23 14.74 14.70
N PRO A 5 -2.50 15.05 13.62
CA PRO A 5 -1.09 14.71 13.52
C PRO A 5 -0.32 15.22 14.74
N TRP A 6 0.46 14.35 15.36
CA TRP A 6 1.22 14.69 16.56
C TRP A 6 2.30 15.77 16.29
N HIS A 7 2.96 15.69 15.13
CA HIS A 7 3.87 16.71 14.59
C HIS A 7 3.54 16.93 13.10
N PRO A 8 2.66 17.88 12.74
CA PRO A 8 2.26 18.11 11.35
C PRO A 8 3.44 18.48 10.45
N GLU A 9 4.46 19.14 11.00
CA GLU A 9 5.71 19.48 10.31
C GLU A 9 6.56 18.27 9.93
N GLN A 10 6.30 17.09 10.52
CA GLN A 10 6.96 15.82 10.19
C GLN A 10 6.14 14.97 9.22
N ALA A 11 5.02 15.50 8.68
CA ALA A 11 4.26 14.79 7.67
C ALA A 11 5.09 14.59 6.40
N ILE A 12 5.09 13.37 5.89
CA ILE A 12 5.70 13.01 4.60
C ILE A 12 4.61 12.83 3.54
N ASP A 13 4.99 13.03 2.28
CA ASP A 13 4.07 12.77 1.17
C ASP A 13 3.79 11.27 1.04
N ARG A 14 2.67 10.95 0.37
CA ARG A 14 2.18 9.57 0.23
C ARG A 14 3.12 8.69 -0.58
N ALA A 15 3.80 9.26 -1.58
CA ALA A 15 4.74 8.52 -2.41
C ALA A 15 5.98 8.16 -1.59
N ALA A 16 6.54 9.11 -0.85
CA ALA A 16 7.65 8.89 0.08
C ALA A 16 7.30 7.87 1.17
N ALA A 17 6.09 7.94 1.73
CA ALA A 17 5.62 6.94 2.70
C ALA A 17 5.55 5.54 2.09
N LEU A 18 5.04 5.41 0.86
CA LEU A 18 4.95 4.13 0.15
C LEU A 18 6.34 3.58 -0.20
N ASP A 19 7.21 4.43 -0.75
CA ASP A 19 8.60 4.08 -1.09
C ASP A 19 9.39 3.64 0.15
N ALA A 20 9.20 4.31 1.29
CA ALA A 20 9.82 3.92 2.56
C ALA A 20 9.25 2.60 3.13
N SER A 21 8.04 2.20 2.71
CA SER A 21 7.36 1.00 3.17
C SER A 21 7.66 -0.24 2.34
N VAL A 22 8.35 -0.10 1.21
CA VAL A 22 8.70 -1.22 0.32
C VAL A 22 10.20 -1.48 0.31
N ARG A 23 10.59 -2.76 0.21
CA ARG A 23 12.01 -3.15 0.15
C ARG A 23 12.58 -3.08 -1.27
N THR A 24 11.73 -3.35 -2.27
CA THR A 24 12.11 -3.45 -3.69
C THR A 24 11.00 -2.85 -4.56
N ARG A 25 11.16 -2.94 -5.88
CA ARG A 25 10.22 -2.44 -6.90
C ARG A 25 9.60 -3.60 -7.68
N VAL A 26 8.47 -3.34 -8.33
CA VAL A 26 7.91 -4.28 -9.31
C VAL A 26 8.73 -4.20 -10.61
N ALA A 27 9.66 -5.13 -10.78
CA ALA A 27 10.52 -5.21 -11.96
C ALA A 27 11.00 -6.66 -12.21
N PRO A 28 11.39 -7.01 -13.45
CA PRO A 28 12.02 -8.29 -13.73
C PRO A 28 13.28 -8.50 -12.89
N GLY A 29 13.46 -9.72 -12.35
CA GLY A 29 14.59 -10.09 -11.49
C GLY A 29 14.35 -9.89 -10.00
N GLU A 30 13.36 -9.07 -9.61
CA GLU A 30 12.96 -8.90 -8.21
C GLU A 30 12.06 -10.05 -7.73
N ARG A 31 12.09 -10.33 -6.42
CA ARG A 31 11.18 -11.32 -5.83
C ARG A 31 9.75 -10.81 -5.93
N ALA A 32 8.84 -11.67 -6.43
CA ALA A 32 7.41 -11.37 -6.54
C ALA A 32 6.70 -11.51 -5.18
N ASP A 33 7.16 -10.77 -4.17
CA ASP A 33 6.46 -10.55 -2.91
C ASP A 33 5.65 -9.27 -3.02
N LEU A 34 4.34 -9.40 -3.17
CA LEU A 34 3.48 -8.28 -3.53
C LEU A 34 2.26 -8.22 -2.59
N ALA A 35 1.87 -7.00 -2.23
CA ALA A 35 0.56 -6.70 -1.68
C ALA A 35 -0.23 -5.93 -2.74
N VAL A 36 -1.36 -6.47 -3.16
CA VAL A 36 -2.29 -5.83 -4.09
C VAL A 36 -3.37 -5.15 -3.26
N VAL A 37 -3.51 -3.84 -3.41
CA VAL A 37 -4.53 -3.04 -2.72
C VAL A 37 -5.74 -2.80 -3.62
N ASP A 38 -6.90 -2.59 -3.02
CA ASP A 38 -8.19 -2.43 -3.71
C ASP A 38 -8.42 -1.04 -4.32
N ARG A 39 -7.54 -0.08 -4.05
CA ARG A 39 -7.58 1.27 -4.60
C ARG A 39 -6.17 1.83 -4.75
N ASP A 40 -5.99 2.71 -5.75
CA ASP A 40 -4.75 3.45 -5.96
C ASP A 40 -4.44 4.38 -4.77
N PRO A 41 -3.34 4.15 -4.02
CA PRO A 41 -2.92 4.98 -2.90
C PRO A 41 -2.25 6.28 -3.30
N LEU A 42 -2.10 6.60 -4.59
CA LEU A 42 -1.56 7.87 -5.09
C LEU A 42 -2.59 8.70 -5.86
N ALA A 43 -3.77 8.14 -6.15
CA ALA A 43 -4.86 8.90 -6.74
C ALA A 43 -5.28 10.08 -5.86
N GLY A 44 -5.44 11.26 -6.46
CA GLY A 44 -5.85 12.48 -5.75
C GLY A 44 -7.25 12.39 -5.10
N SER A 45 -8.09 11.48 -5.59
CA SER A 45 -9.42 11.19 -5.02
C SER A 45 -9.38 10.30 -3.78
N THR A 46 -8.26 9.64 -3.48
CA THR A 46 -8.11 8.77 -2.31
C THR A 46 -7.80 9.62 -1.08
N SER A 47 -8.72 9.69 -0.11
CA SER A 47 -8.56 10.48 1.11
C SER A 47 -7.65 9.79 2.15
N ALA A 48 -7.32 10.50 3.24
CA ALA A 48 -6.59 9.91 4.36
C ALA A 48 -7.40 8.80 5.07
N ASP A 49 -8.73 8.92 5.12
CA ASP A 49 -9.59 7.87 5.68
C ASP A 49 -9.67 6.66 4.75
N ASP A 50 -9.68 6.86 3.43
CA ASP A 50 -9.56 5.77 2.47
C ASP A 50 -8.26 4.99 2.66
N LEU A 51 -7.13 5.68 2.87
CA LEU A 51 -5.84 5.02 3.14
C LEU A 51 -5.87 4.17 4.43
N ARG A 52 -6.54 4.65 5.49
CA ARG A 52 -6.66 3.93 6.76
C ARG A 52 -7.55 2.69 6.66
N ALA A 53 -8.57 2.75 5.79
CA ALA A 53 -9.51 1.67 5.55
C ALA A 53 -9.10 0.74 4.39
N MET A 54 -8.03 1.08 3.66
CA MET A 54 -7.59 0.40 2.45
C MET A 54 -7.35 -1.08 2.70
N ARG A 55 -7.90 -1.92 1.83
CA ARG A 55 -7.80 -3.37 1.99
C ARG A 55 -6.72 -3.92 1.06
N VAL A 56 -6.04 -4.95 1.54
CA VAL A 56 -5.23 -5.80 0.69
C VAL A 56 -6.18 -6.81 0.05
N ALA A 57 -6.33 -6.74 -1.27
CA ALA A 57 -7.12 -7.67 -2.05
C ALA A 57 -6.39 -9.00 -2.28
N ALA A 58 -5.05 -8.97 -2.37
CA ALA A 58 -4.24 -10.18 -2.52
C ALA A 58 -2.81 -10.02 -1.97
N THR A 59 -2.23 -11.12 -1.50
CA THR A 59 -0.83 -11.20 -1.09
C THR A 59 -0.13 -12.33 -1.82
N LEU A 60 0.95 -12.01 -2.52
CA LEU A 60 1.82 -12.97 -3.19
C LEU A 60 3.13 -13.11 -2.43
N LEU A 61 3.60 -14.34 -2.25
CA LEU A 61 4.93 -14.64 -1.73
C LEU A 61 5.72 -15.44 -2.76
N GLY A 62 6.79 -14.86 -3.31
CA GLY A 62 7.57 -15.44 -4.39
C GLY A 62 6.73 -15.82 -5.61
N GLY A 63 5.73 -15.01 -5.95
CA GLY A 63 4.83 -15.22 -7.08
C GLY A 63 3.66 -16.18 -6.84
N ARG A 64 3.52 -16.74 -5.64
CA ARG A 64 2.36 -17.57 -5.27
C ARG A 64 1.36 -16.77 -4.46
N LEU A 65 0.08 -16.80 -4.85
CA LEU A 65 -1.00 -16.27 -4.02
C LEU A 65 -1.09 -17.05 -2.71
N THR A 66 -1.14 -16.31 -1.61
CA THR A 66 -1.25 -16.85 -0.24
C THR A 66 -2.44 -16.29 0.52
N HIS A 67 -2.91 -15.12 0.09
CA HIS A 67 -4.17 -14.52 0.48
C HIS A 67 -4.79 -13.92 -0.79
N ASP A 68 -6.09 -14.09 -0.97
CA ASP A 68 -6.83 -13.48 -2.06
C ASP A 68 -8.30 -13.28 -1.68
N THR A 69 -8.86 -12.16 -2.11
CA THR A 69 -10.29 -11.86 -2.11
C THR A 69 -10.80 -11.51 -3.50
N LEU A 70 -9.96 -11.62 -4.54
CA LEU A 70 -10.32 -11.30 -5.93
C LEU A 70 -11.28 -12.31 -6.54
N GLY A 71 -11.49 -13.46 -5.87
CA GLY A 71 -12.44 -14.48 -6.29
C GLY A 71 -11.89 -15.21 -7.51
N GLY A 72 -11.15 -16.28 -7.26
CA GLY A 72 -10.75 -17.23 -8.32
C GLY A 72 -11.96 -17.84 -9.02
#